data_AF-A0A928UK41-F1
#
_entry.id   AF-A0A928UK41-F1
#
_cell.length_a   1.000
_cell.length_b   1.000
_cell.length_c   1.000
_cell.angle_alpha   90.00
_cell.angle_beta   90.00
_cell.angle_gamma   90.00
#
_symmetry.space_group_name_H-M   'P 1'
#
loop_
_entity.id
_entity.type
_entity.pdbx_description
1 polymer ?
#
loop_
_entity_poly.entity_id
_entity_poly.type
_entity_poly.pdbx_seq_one_letter_code
_entity_poly.pdbx_strand_id
1 'polypeptide(L)'
;MASKRDRIIGLKEYIESLGIKVNINKNKAQGNKGYFKVYDKCYRIDIAKGLSEEQIISALVHEFTHFVHYKYDNKLETLNFILGEYDDCITEEMIKITVDSISKKSIEPLFLAREQLNKEIKELQKQITNFDSKYKINKCSKSLENSIKKSRYKHLLKHDRVKVYGLLSCNFYSIESLEKCKELSEIEINYIKLKSKERAKRRISSKISKINKYYNSTTELFARSIELYAQDKDKFRNNYPKLYKKLDFAVQNNLVPELTKILNLIQI
;
A
#
# COMPACT_ATOMS: atom_id res chain seq x y z
N MET A 1 21.29 -23.58 -20.46
CA MET A 1 20.51 -22.67 -19.59
C MET A 1 19.53 -23.53 -18.82
N ALA A 2 19.56 -23.49 -17.49
CA ALA A 2 18.56 -24.19 -16.68
C ALA A 2 17.16 -23.66 -17.02
N SER A 3 16.14 -24.51 -17.02
CA SER A 3 14.78 -24.04 -17.28
C SER A 3 14.33 -23.10 -16.15
N LYS A 4 13.39 -22.18 -16.42
CA LYS A 4 12.83 -21.30 -15.37
C LYS A 4 12.24 -22.13 -14.21
N ARG A 5 11.77 -23.36 -14.47
CA ARG A 5 11.32 -24.30 -13.43
C ARG A 5 12.45 -24.80 -12.55
N ASP A 6 13.58 -25.18 -13.14
CA ASP A 6 14.75 -25.64 -12.38
C ASP A 6 15.26 -24.53 -11.46
N ARG A 7 15.25 -23.27 -11.93
CA ARG A 7 15.57 -22.10 -11.10
C ARG A 7 14.60 -21.95 -9.93
N ILE A 8 13.29 -22.08 -10.16
CA ILE A 8 12.29 -22.02 -9.08
C ILE A 8 12.53 -23.13 -8.05
N ILE A 9 12.82 -24.35 -8.51
CA ILE A 9 13.11 -25.49 -7.62
C ILE A 9 14.37 -25.21 -6.80
N GLY A 10 15.48 -24.83 -7.44
CA GLY A 10 16.73 -24.54 -6.75
C GLY A 10 16.63 -23.37 -5.78
N LEU A 11 15.89 -22.30 -6.13
CA LEU A 11 15.58 -21.20 -5.20
C LEU A 11 14.77 -21.71 -4.01
N LYS A 12 13.72 -22.49 -4.25
CA LYS A 12 12.87 -23.04 -3.20
C LYS A 12 13.68 -23.92 -2.25
N GLU A 13 14.44 -24.87 -2.77
CA GLU A 13 15.26 -25.79 -1.98
C GLU A 13 16.29 -25.03 -1.13
N TYR A 14 16.95 -24.03 -1.73
CA TYR A 14 17.90 -23.20 -1.00
C TYR A 14 17.22 -22.40 0.12
N ILE A 15 16.09 -21.74 -0.16
CA ILE A 15 15.34 -20.99 0.85
C ILE A 15 14.85 -21.93 1.97
N GLU A 16 14.37 -23.11 1.63
CA GLU A 16 13.94 -24.13 2.60
C GLU A 16 15.11 -24.66 3.45
N SER A 17 16.32 -24.77 2.89
CA SER A 17 17.53 -25.15 3.62
C SER A 17 17.92 -24.16 4.73
N LEU A 18 17.46 -22.90 4.63
CA LEU A 18 17.66 -21.87 5.65
C LEU A 18 16.59 -21.91 6.76
N GLY A 19 15.72 -22.92 6.76
CA GLY A 19 14.64 -23.07 7.73
C GLY A 19 13.39 -22.23 7.42
N ILE A 20 13.24 -21.75 6.19
CA ILE A 20 12.09 -20.94 5.76
C ILE A 20 11.10 -21.83 5.01
N LYS A 21 9.86 -21.87 5.48
CA LYS A 21 8.80 -22.61 4.79
C LYS A 21 8.37 -21.88 3.52
N VAL A 22 8.49 -22.51 2.35
CA VAL A 22 8.08 -21.91 1.07
C VAL A 22 6.84 -22.59 0.50
N ASN A 23 5.79 -21.81 0.31
CA ASN A 23 4.54 -22.27 -0.31
C ASN A 23 4.33 -21.54 -1.64
N ILE A 24 4.43 -22.26 -2.75
CA ILE A 24 4.14 -21.73 -4.09
C ILE A 24 2.78 -22.23 -4.54
N ASN A 25 1.95 -21.36 -5.11
CA ASN A 25 0.64 -21.69 -5.70
C ASN A 25 -0.42 -22.25 -4.73
N LYS A 26 -0.23 -22.15 -3.40
CA LYS A 26 -1.18 -22.70 -2.42
C LYS A 26 -2.32 -21.76 -2.01
N ASN A 27 -2.07 -20.44 -1.98
CA ASN A 27 -2.99 -19.46 -1.41
C ASN A 27 -3.41 -18.37 -2.40
N LYS A 28 -4.65 -17.86 -2.26
CA LYS A 28 -5.03 -16.55 -2.79
C LYS A 28 -4.35 -15.50 -1.92
N ALA A 29 -3.14 -15.07 -2.29
CA ALA A 29 -2.57 -13.87 -1.69
C ALA A 29 -3.53 -12.70 -1.96
N GLN A 30 -3.92 -11.99 -0.91
CA GLN A 30 -5.00 -10.99 -0.92
C GLN A 30 -4.61 -9.71 -1.69
N GLY A 31 -4.32 -9.83 -2.99
CA GLY A 31 -3.92 -8.73 -3.87
C GLY A 31 -2.40 -8.59 -4.11
N ASN A 32 -1.54 -9.29 -3.36
CA ASN A 32 -0.08 -9.28 -3.54
C ASN A 32 0.41 -10.52 -4.30
N LYS A 33 1.59 -10.46 -4.94
CA LYS A 33 2.22 -11.62 -5.59
C LYS A 33 2.85 -12.60 -4.60
N GLY A 34 3.30 -12.11 -3.45
CA GLY A 34 3.86 -12.90 -2.36
C GLY A 34 3.70 -12.19 -1.01
N TYR A 35 4.13 -12.87 0.04
CA TYR A 35 4.45 -12.25 1.32
C TYR A 35 5.44 -13.10 2.13
N PHE A 36 6.32 -12.43 2.87
CA PHE A 36 7.11 -12.98 3.97
C PHE A 36 6.42 -12.76 5.32
N LYS A 37 6.47 -13.77 6.20
CA LYS A 37 5.95 -13.69 7.57
C LYS A 37 6.86 -14.37 8.58
N VAL A 38 6.85 -13.80 9.79
CA VAL A 38 7.51 -14.32 10.98
C VAL A 38 6.44 -14.66 12.02
N TYR A 39 6.46 -15.88 12.53
CA TYR A 39 5.60 -16.34 13.62
C TYR A 39 6.43 -17.14 14.62
N ASP A 40 6.66 -16.62 15.81
CA ASP A 40 7.41 -17.33 16.87
C ASP A 40 8.69 -18.02 16.36
N LYS A 41 9.57 -17.23 15.73
CA LYS A 41 10.82 -17.68 15.08
C LYS A 41 10.65 -18.68 13.92
N CYS A 42 9.43 -18.96 13.48
CA CYS A 42 9.14 -19.67 12.24
C CYS A 42 9.02 -18.67 11.07
N TYR A 43 9.81 -18.91 10.03
CA TYR A 43 9.84 -18.07 8.82
C TYR A 43 9.02 -18.70 7.70
N ARG A 44 8.23 -17.89 6.99
CA ARG A 44 7.39 -18.39 5.90
C ARG A 44 7.32 -17.42 4.74
N ILE A 45 7.44 -17.94 3.53
CA ILE A 45 7.19 -17.25 2.27
C ILE A 45 6.02 -17.94 1.56
N ASP A 46 4.99 -17.17 1.24
CA ASP A 46 3.85 -17.64 0.44
C ASP A 46 3.78 -16.88 -0.88
N ILE A 47 3.74 -17.59 -2.00
CA ILE A 47 3.62 -17.04 -3.36
C ILE A 47 2.21 -17.33 -3.92
N ALA A 48 1.60 -16.31 -4.52
CA ALA A 48 0.24 -16.36 -5.04
C ALA A 48 0.05 -17.41 -6.14
N LYS A 49 -1.16 -17.96 -6.25
CA LYS A 49 -1.54 -18.86 -7.35
C LYS A 49 -1.71 -18.10 -8.67
N GLY A 50 -1.32 -18.73 -9.78
CA GLY A 50 -1.61 -18.25 -11.14
C GLY A 50 -0.59 -17.27 -11.69
N LEU A 51 0.58 -17.17 -11.05
CA LEU A 51 1.71 -16.39 -11.54
C LEU A 51 2.49 -17.17 -12.60
N SER A 52 3.05 -16.46 -13.58
CA SER A 52 4.03 -17.05 -14.50
C SER A 52 5.32 -17.41 -13.77
N GLU A 53 6.14 -18.28 -14.35
CA GLU A 53 7.41 -18.70 -13.74
C GLU A 53 8.34 -17.51 -13.43
N GLU A 54 8.36 -16.52 -14.32
CA GLU A 54 9.12 -15.29 -14.12
C GLU A 54 8.58 -14.44 -12.96
N GLN A 55 7.26 -14.36 -12.82
CA GLN A 55 6.62 -13.69 -11.70
C GLN A 55 6.86 -14.45 -10.38
N ILE A 56 6.96 -15.78 -10.41
CA ILE A 56 7.29 -16.60 -9.24
C ILE A 56 8.73 -16.32 -8.80
N ILE A 57 9.69 -16.30 -9.72
CA ILE A 57 11.10 -15.97 -9.42
C ILE A 57 11.19 -14.57 -8.82
N SER A 58 10.60 -13.57 -9.48
CA SER A 58 10.50 -12.18 -8.99
C SER A 58 9.96 -12.11 -7.56
N ALA A 59 8.83 -12.77 -7.29
CA ALA A 59 8.22 -12.76 -5.97
C ALA A 59 9.06 -13.51 -4.93
N LEU A 60 9.65 -14.66 -5.26
CA LEU A 60 10.54 -15.38 -4.34
C LEU A 60 11.75 -14.53 -3.93
N VAL A 61 12.39 -13.85 -4.88
CA VAL A 61 13.52 -12.95 -4.60
C VAL A 61 13.07 -11.83 -3.68
N HIS A 62 11.97 -11.17 -4.02
CA HIS A 62 11.44 -10.05 -3.24
C HIS A 62 11.13 -10.44 -1.79
N GLU A 63 10.37 -11.53 -1.59
CA GLU A 63 10.02 -12.00 -0.24
C GLU A 63 11.23 -12.54 0.52
N PHE A 64 12.19 -13.13 -0.17
CA PHE A 64 13.44 -13.55 0.45
C PHE A 64 14.29 -12.35 0.89
N THR A 65 14.29 -11.26 0.13
CA THR A 65 14.97 -10.03 0.54
C THR A 65 14.36 -9.45 1.82
N HIS A 66 13.04 -9.54 2.01
CA HIS A 66 12.41 -9.20 3.30
C HIS A 66 12.94 -10.08 4.44
N PHE A 67 13.10 -11.38 4.22
CA PHE A 67 13.71 -12.28 5.21
C PHE A 67 15.15 -11.86 5.54
N VAL A 68 15.99 -11.60 4.51
CA VAL A 68 17.38 -11.18 4.70
C VAL A 68 17.44 -9.90 5.51
N HIS A 69 16.64 -8.89 5.16
CA HIS A 69 16.60 -7.66 5.93
C HIS A 69 16.22 -7.90 7.38
N TYR A 70 15.14 -8.65 7.64
CA TYR A 70 14.72 -8.99 9.00
C TYR A 70 15.79 -9.75 9.79
N LYS A 71 16.56 -10.62 9.14
CA LYS A 71 17.64 -11.40 9.76
C LYS A 71 18.77 -10.50 10.26
N TYR A 72 19.15 -9.48 9.49
CA TYR A 72 20.27 -8.60 9.80
C TYR A 72 19.86 -7.33 10.57
N ASP A 73 18.63 -6.86 10.38
CA ASP A 73 18.00 -5.76 11.12
C ASP A 73 16.52 -6.09 11.36
N ASN A 74 16.21 -6.58 12.57
CA ASN A 74 14.85 -6.96 12.92
C ASN A 74 13.88 -5.77 13.09
N LYS A 75 14.40 -4.54 13.16
CA LYS A 75 13.60 -3.31 13.17
C LYS A 75 13.26 -2.84 11.77
N LEU A 76 13.97 -3.34 10.75
CA LEU A 76 13.82 -2.99 9.34
C LEU A 76 14.07 -1.50 9.06
N GLU A 77 14.96 -0.88 9.83
CA GLU A 77 15.21 0.56 9.79
C GLU A 77 16.37 0.91 8.86
N THR A 78 17.38 0.03 8.74
CA THR A 78 18.67 0.34 8.12
C THR A 78 19.15 -0.71 7.12
N LEU A 79 19.94 -0.29 6.14
CA LEU A 79 20.64 -1.19 5.20
C LEU A 79 22.16 -1.23 5.42
N ASN A 80 22.64 -0.83 6.60
CA ASN A 80 24.07 -0.71 6.88
C ASN A 80 24.80 -2.06 6.74
N PHE A 81 24.12 -3.18 7.00
CA PHE A 81 24.67 -4.53 6.86
C PHE A 81 25.07 -4.88 5.42
N ILE A 82 24.54 -4.18 4.41
CA ILE A 82 24.82 -4.46 3.00
C ILE A 82 25.34 -3.23 2.23
N LEU A 83 24.84 -2.03 2.51
CA LEU A 83 25.25 -0.80 1.83
C LEU A 83 26.31 -0.01 2.61
N GLY A 84 26.59 -0.36 3.87
CA GLY A 84 27.27 0.52 4.82
C GLY A 84 26.49 1.83 5.01
N GLU A 85 27.18 2.91 5.34
CA GLU A 85 26.58 4.24 5.30
C GLU A 85 26.26 4.64 3.84
N TYR A 86 25.07 5.20 3.64
CA TYR A 86 24.57 5.67 2.33
C TYR A 86 23.87 7.02 2.48
N ASP A 87 23.87 7.80 1.40
CA ASP A 87 23.37 9.17 1.35
C ASP A 87 21.96 9.27 0.72
N ASP A 88 21.46 10.51 0.66
CA ASP A 88 20.15 10.81 0.05
C ASP A 88 20.10 10.44 -1.43
N CYS A 89 21.22 10.52 -2.17
CA CYS A 89 21.26 10.14 -3.57
C CYS A 89 20.99 8.65 -3.78
N ILE A 90 21.54 7.78 -2.93
CA ILE A 90 21.24 6.34 -2.97
C ILE A 90 19.78 6.10 -2.61
N THR A 91 19.26 6.83 -1.62
CA THR A 91 17.85 6.75 -1.23
C THR A 91 16.91 7.14 -2.37
N GLU A 92 17.22 8.23 -3.10
CA GLU A 92 16.48 8.65 -4.28
C GLU A 92 16.49 7.60 -5.40
N GLU A 93 17.62 6.94 -5.65
CA GLU A 93 17.71 5.84 -6.62
C GLU A 93 16.80 4.67 -6.23
N MET A 94 16.76 4.27 -4.95
CA MET A 94 15.85 3.22 -4.47
C MET A 94 14.37 3.60 -4.61
N ILE A 95 14.02 4.86 -4.26
CA ILE A 95 12.66 5.37 -4.41
C ILE A 95 12.25 5.35 -5.89
N LYS A 96 13.15 5.77 -6.79
CA LYS A 96 12.90 5.76 -8.23
C LYS A 96 12.64 4.36 -8.77
N ILE A 97 13.42 3.35 -8.36
CA ILE A 97 13.14 1.93 -8.70
C ILE A 97 11.72 1.55 -8.31
N THR A 98 11.31 1.92 -7.09
CA THR A 98 9.99 1.59 -6.58
C THR A 98 8.90 2.29 -7.38
N VAL A 99 9.05 3.58 -7.67
CA VAL A 99 8.12 4.35 -8.52
C VAL A 99 8.01 3.74 -9.93
N ASP A 100 9.13 3.33 -10.52
CA ASP A 100 9.17 2.72 -11.85
C ASP A 100 8.52 1.32 -11.86
N SER A 101 8.56 0.61 -10.74
CA SER A 101 7.96 -0.73 -10.58
C SER A 101 6.44 -0.72 -10.30
N ILE A 102 5.90 0.39 -9.80
CA ILE A 102 4.47 0.49 -9.48
C ILE A 102 3.67 0.68 -10.77
N SER A 103 2.73 -0.23 -11.02
CA SER A 103 1.74 -0.05 -12.08
C SER A 103 0.89 1.20 -11.79
N LYS A 104 1.10 2.27 -12.54
CA LYS A 104 0.29 3.51 -12.43
C LYS A 104 -1.21 3.20 -12.51
N LYS A 105 -1.61 2.24 -13.36
CA LYS A 105 -3.00 1.75 -13.49
C LYS A 105 -3.60 1.21 -12.17
N SER A 106 -2.77 0.69 -11.27
CA SER A 106 -3.24 0.12 -9.99
C SER A 106 -3.53 1.18 -8.92
N ILE A 107 -2.85 2.34 -8.98
CA ILE A 107 -2.97 3.41 -7.97
C ILE A 107 -3.75 4.62 -8.48
N GLU A 108 -3.75 4.87 -9.80
CA GLU A 108 -4.42 5.98 -10.47
C GLU A 108 -5.90 6.14 -10.07
N PRO A 109 -6.72 5.07 -9.96
CA PRO A 109 -8.11 5.21 -9.51
C PRO A 109 -8.26 5.86 -8.13
N LEU A 110 -7.30 5.67 -7.22
CA LEU A 110 -7.34 6.29 -5.89
C LEU A 110 -7.08 7.80 -5.96
N PHE A 111 -6.16 8.22 -6.82
CA PHE A 111 -5.84 9.64 -7.02
C PHE A 111 -7.00 10.36 -7.72
N LEU A 112 -7.54 9.78 -8.79
CA LEU A 112 -8.71 10.31 -9.50
C LEU A 112 -9.92 10.42 -8.56
N ALA A 113 -10.20 9.39 -7.75
CA ALA A 113 -11.28 9.42 -6.77
C ALA A 113 -11.08 10.53 -5.71
N ARG A 114 -9.85 10.77 -5.28
CA ARG A 114 -9.53 11.87 -4.35
C ARG A 114 -9.77 13.24 -4.97
N GLU A 115 -9.38 13.43 -6.23
CA GLU A 115 -9.61 14.67 -6.97
C GLU A 115 -11.09 14.94 -7.18
N GLN A 116 -11.85 13.93 -7.58
CA GLN A 116 -13.30 14.03 -7.73
C GLN A 116 -13.97 14.42 -6.41
N LEU A 117 -13.60 13.77 -5.28
CA LEU A 117 -14.11 14.14 -3.97
C LEU A 117 -13.73 15.56 -3.56
N ASN A 118 -12.54 16.06 -3.93
CA ASN A 118 -12.17 17.45 -3.67
C ASN A 118 -13.08 18.43 -4.42
N LYS A 119 -13.43 18.14 -5.68
CA LYS A 119 -14.37 18.96 -6.47
C LYS A 119 -15.76 18.97 -5.82
N GLU A 120 -16.29 17.80 -5.47
CA GLU A 120 -17.61 17.67 -4.83
C GLU A 120 -17.68 18.35 -3.46
N ILE A 121 -16.62 18.22 -2.65
CA ILE A 121 -16.53 18.91 -1.35
C ILE A 121 -16.55 20.43 -1.53
N LYS A 122 -15.77 20.95 -2.49
CA LYS A 122 -15.73 22.40 -2.78
C LYS A 122 -17.11 22.91 -3.22
N GLU A 123 -17.81 22.17 -4.06
CA GLU A 123 -19.15 22.54 -4.53
C GLU A 123 -20.16 22.58 -3.38
N LEU A 124 -20.20 21.54 -2.54
CA LEU A 124 -21.07 21.52 -1.35
C LEU A 124 -20.74 22.63 -0.36
N GLN A 125 -19.45 22.94 -0.16
CA GLN A 125 -19.03 24.07 0.68
C GLN A 125 -19.52 25.41 0.12
N LYS A 126 -19.45 25.61 -1.21
CA LYS A 126 -19.96 26.81 -1.87
C LYS A 126 -21.48 26.94 -1.67
N GLN A 127 -22.22 25.85 -1.90
CA GLN A 127 -23.68 25.82 -1.69
C GLN A 127 -24.03 26.19 -0.24
N ILE A 128 -23.38 25.60 0.75
CA ILE A 128 -23.65 25.92 2.17
C ILE A 128 -23.31 27.37 2.50
N THR A 129 -22.19 27.89 1.99
CA THR A 129 -21.75 29.27 2.28
C THR A 129 -22.71 30.31 1.69
N ASN A 130 -23.33 30.02 0.54
CA ASN A 130 -24.34 30.90 -0.06
C ASN A 130 -25.59 31.05 0.82
N PHE A 131 -25.95 30.01 1.58
CA PHE A 131 -27.12 30.02 2.48
C PHE A 131 -26.78 30.44 3.92
N ASP A 132 -25.54 30.23 4.38
CA ASP A 132 -25.06 30.61 5.71
C ASP A 132 -23.71 31.33 5.59
N SER A 133 -23.74 32.67 5.58
CA SER A 133 -22.54 33.51 5.51
C SER A 133 -21.62 33.37 6.74
N LYS A 134 -22.11 32.80 7.85
CA LYS A 134 -21.32 32.51 9.06
C LYS A 134 -20.64 31.14 8.98
N TYR A 135 -20.96 30.32 7.98
CA TYR A 135 -20.27 29.07 7.72
C TYR A 135 -18.79 29.34 7.42
N LYS A 136 -17.91 28.71 8.20
CA LYS A 136 -16.46 28.77 7.97
C LYS A 136 -15.99 27.42 7.43
N ILE A 137 -15.38 27.45 6.25
CA ILE A 137 -14.71 26.30 5.63
C ILE A 137 -13.73 25.71 6.67
N ASN A 138 -13.73 24.38 6.81
CA ASN A 138 -12.93 23.62 7.78
C ASN A 138 -13.33 23.75 9.27
N LYS A 139 -14.40 24.46 9.61
CA LYS A 139 -15.00 24.44 10.96
C LYS A 139 -16.34 23.71 10.96
N CYS A 140 -16.61 22.95 12.02
CA CYS A 140 -17.95 22.41 12.23
C CYS A 140 -18.94 23.54 12.52
N SER A 141 -19.97 23.67 11.67
CA SER A 141 -21.14 24.50 11.99
C SER A 141 -21.92 23.85 13.12
N LYS A 142 -21.71 24.31 14.35
CA LYS A 142 -22.45 23.84 15.53
C LYS A 142 -23.96 24.05 15.37
N SER A 143 -24.38 25.10 14.67
CA SER A 143 -25.79 25.40 14.39
C SER A 143 -26.43 24.29 13.55
N LEU A 144 -25.85 23.99 12.39
CA LEU A 144 -26.34 22.93 11.49
C LEU A 144 -26.27 21.55 12.16
N GLU A 145 -25.17 21.24 12.85
CA GLU A 145 -25.06 19.96 13.57
C GLU A 145 -26.14 19.81 14.64
N ASN A 146 -26.42 20.86 15.41
CA ASN A 146 -27.41 20.81 16.48
C ASN A 146 -28.83 20.67 15.92
N SER A 147 -29.14 21.32 14.80
CA SER A 147 -30.41 21.15 14.11
C SER A 147 -30.59 19.70 13.63
N ILE A 148 -29.60 19.18 12.89
CA ILE A 148 -29.63 17.80 12.37
C ILE A 148 -29.69 16.77 13.51
N LYS A 149 -29.02 17.01 14.63
CA LYS A 149 -29.05 16.11 15.81
C LYS A 149 -30.44 15.95 16.42
N LYS A 150 -31.34 16.92 16.24
CA LYS A 150 -32.74 16.83 16.66
C LYS A 150 -33.59 16.01 15.70
N SER A 151 -33.12 15.81 14.46
CA SER A 151 -33.82 14.98 13.47
C SER A 151 -33.51 13.49 13.61
N ARG A 152 -34.33 12.65 12.97
CA ARG A 152 -34.06 11.21 12.83
C ARG A 152 -32.83 10.88 11.97
N TYR A 153 -32.30 11.84 11.22
CA TYR A 153 -31.14 11.69 10.35
C TYR A 153 -29.80 11.95 11.05
N LYS A 154 -29.79 12.24 12.37
CA LYS A 154 -28.57 12.53 13.15
C LYS A 154 -27.43 11.53 12.96
N HIS A 155 -27.75 10.26 12.72
CA HIS A 155 -26.78 9.19 12.50
C HIS A 155 -26.00 9.36 11.20
N LEU A 156 -26.56 10.04 10.19
CA LEU A 156 -25.90 10.30 8.91
C LEU A 156 -24.76 11.34 9.00
N LEU A 157 -24.70 12.10 10.10
CA LEU A 157 -23.54 12.93 10.44
C LEU A 157 -22.27 12.10 10.64
N LYS A 158 -22.41 10.80 10.97
CA LYS A 158 -21.29 9.88 11.21
C LYS A 158 -21.23 8.71 10.23
N HIS A 159 -22.36 8.29 9.66
CA HIS A 159 -22.46 7.11 8.80
C HIS A 159 -23.07 7.44 7.43
N ASP A 160 -22.77 6.65 6.40
CA ASP A 160 -23.36 6.84 5.08
C ASP A 160 -24.69 6.07 4.91
N ARG A 161 -24.83 4.96 5.65
CA ARG A 161 -26.03 4.13 5.73
C ARG A 161 -26.13 3.56 7.13
N VAL A 162 -27.33 3.53 7.70
CA VAL A 162 -27.56 3.04 9.07
C VAL A 162 -28.94 2.39 9.19
N LYS A 163 -28.98 1.28 9.91
CA LYS A 163 -30.19 0.61 10.37
C LYS A 163 -30.40 0.99 11.83
N VAL A 164 -31.53 1.61 12.15
CA VAL A 164 -31.86 2.09 13.50
C VAL A 164 -33.05 1.30 14.02
N TYR A 165 -32.84 0.63 15.15
CA TYR A 165 -33.89 -0.11 15.85
C TYR A 165 -34.55 0.79 16.89
N GLY A 166 -35.88 0.87 16.86
CA GLY A 166 -36.71 1.33 17.96
C GLY A 166 -37.40 0.14 18.63
N LEU A 167 -38.18 0.40 19.69
CA LEU A 167 -38.85 -0.66 20.47
C LEU A 167 -39.67 -1.65 19.61
N LEU A 168 -40.33 -1.16 18.55
CA LEU A 168 -41.20 -1.96 17.67
C LEU A 168 -40.93 -1.70 16.17
N SER A 169 -39.90 -0.94 15.83
CA SER A 169 -39.67 -0.49 14.45
C SER A 169 -38.22 -0.61 14.03
N CYS A 170 -37.99 -0.83 12.75
CA CYS A 170 -36.66 -0.78 12.16
C CYS A 170 -36.65 0.21 10.99
N ASN A 171 -35.86 1.27 11.11
CA ASN A 171 -35.75 2.31 10.10
C ASN A 171 -34.37 2.25 9.41
N PHE A 172 -34.36 2.49 8.10
CA PHE A 172 -33.13 2.56 7.31
C PHE A 172 -32.94 3.99 6.82
N TYR A 173 -31.75 4.55 7.09
CA TYR A 173 -31.37 5.87 6.63
C TYR A 173 -30.13 5.77 5.76
N SER A 174 -30.12 6.42 4.60
CA SER A 174 -28.95 6.51 3.73
C SER A 174 -28.77 7.93 3.20
N ILE A 175 -27.53 8.27 2.83
CA ILE A 175 -27.22 9.53 2.13
C ILE A 175 -27.97 9.61 0.79
N GLU A 176 -28.13 8.49 0.09
CA GLU A 176 -28.79 8.41 -1.23
C GLU A 176 -30.28 8.75 -1.18
N SER A 177 -30.96 8.43 -0.07
CA SER A 177 -32.38 8.74 0.08
C SER A 177 -32.66 10.18 0.53
N LEU A 178 -31.63 10.98 0.82
CA LEU A 178 -31.80 12.32 1.41
C LEU A 178 -32.48 13.32 0.47
N GLU A 179 -32.36 13.15 -0.84
CA GLU A 179 -32.98 14.07 -1.81
C GLU A 179 -34.51 14.05 -1.78
N LYS A 180 -35.10 12.96 -1.26
CA LYS A 180 -36.55 12.82 -1.08
C LYS A 180 -37.00 13.14 0.35
N CYS A 181 -36.08 13.58 1.21
CA CYS A 181 -36.38 13.91 2.60
C CYS A 181 -37.11 15.26 2.68
N LYS A 182 -38.30 15.27 3.29
CA LYS A 182 -39.08 16.50 3.54
C LYS A 182 -38.78 17.16 4.88
N GLU A 183 -38.07 16.49 5.79
CA GLU A 183 -37.83 16.97 7.16
C GLU A 183 -36.58 17.81 7.31
N LEU A 184 -35.65 17.68 6.37
CA LEU A 184 -34.40 18.41 6.38
C LEU A 184 -34.47 19.51 5.35
N SER A 185 -33.98 20.69 5.72
CA SER A 185 -33.73 21.76 4.76
C SER A 185 -32.63 21.35 3.77
N GLU A 186 -32.60 22.03 2.62
CA GLU A 186 -31.58 21.79 1.59
C GLU A 186 -30.15 21.98 2.14
N ILE A 187 -29.93 22.99 2.98
CA ILE A 187 -28.64 23.25 3.60
C ILE A 187 -28.21 22.12 4.56
N GLU A 188 -29.16 21.53 5.30
CA GLU A 188 -28.89 20.39 6.18
C GLU A 188 -28.57 19.13 5.36
N ILE A 189 -29.30 18.88 4.27
CA ILE A 189 -29.02 17.79 3.34
C ILE A 189 -27.61 17.95 2.76
N ASN A 190 -27.26 19.14 2.27
CA ASN A 190 -25.95 19.44 1.71
C ASN A 190 -24.84 19.30 2.76
N TYR A 191 -25.10 19.69 4.01
CA TYR A 191 -24.17 19.51 5.12
C TYR A 191 -23.94 18.02 5.45
N ILE A 192 -24.99 17.20 5.46
CA ILE A 192 -24.86 15.75 5.67
C ILE A 192 -24.07 15.10 4.51
N LYS A 193 -24.39 15.47 3.26
CA LYS A 193 -23.64 15.04 2.06
C LYS A 193 -22.16 15.44 2.16
N LEU A 194 -21.86 16.67 2.59
CA LEU A 194 -20.50 17.15 2.81
C LEU A 194 -19.76 16.27 3.82
N LYS A 195 -20.37 15.94 4.97
CA LYS A 195 -19.75 15.04 5.97
C LYS A 195 -19.48 13.64 5.41
N SER A 196 -20.37 13.11 4.59
CA SER A 196 -20.14 11.84 3.90
C SER A 196 -18.94 11.89 2.96
N LYS A 197 -18.84 12.92 2.12
CA LYS A 197 -17.72 13.11 1.18
C LYS A 197 -16.39 13.35 1.91
N GLU A 198 -16.39 14.13 2.99
CA GLU A 198 -15.20 14.32 3.85
C GLU A 198 -14.70 12.98 4.44
N ARG A 199 -15.60 12.11 4.90
CA ARG A 199 -15.24 10.76 5.39
C ARG A 199 -14.70 9.88 4.26
N ALA A 200 -15.32 9.91 3.08
CA ALA A 200 -14.83 9.18 1.90
C ALA A 200 -13.41 9.64 1.52
N LYS A 201 -13.17 10.95 1.50
CA LYS A 201 -11.84 11.54 1.24
C LYS A 201 -10.82 11.07 2.28
N ARG A 202 -11.16 11.10 3.58
CA ARG A 202 -10.27 10.59 4.65
C ARG A 202 -9.90 9.12 4.44
N ARG A 203 -10.87 8.27 4.07
CA ARG A 203 -10.62 6.85 3.76
C ARG A 203 -9.63 6.68 2.60
N ILE A 204 -9.83 7.41 1.50
CA ILE A 204 -8.93 7.35 0.33
C ILE A 204 -7.55 7.92 0.67
N SER A 205 -7.47 9.08 1.34
CA SER A 205 -6.18 9.65 1.76
C SER A 205 -5.40 8.71 2.69
N SER A 206 -6.09 8.00 3.60
CA SER A 206 -5.45 6.98 4.43
C SER A 206 -4.90 5.82 3.61
N LYS A 207 -5.64 5.35 2.58
CA LYS A 207 -5.14 4.33 1.65
C LYS A 207 -3.90 4.81 0.90
N ILE A 208 -3.91 6.01 0.34
CA ILE A 208 -2.76 6.61 -0.36
C ILE A 208 -1.57 6.74 0.59
N SER A 209 -1.79 7.21 1.82
CA SER A 209 -0.72 7.33 2.82
C SER A 209 -0.13 5.97 3.20
N LYS A 210 -0.95 4.93 3.37
CA LYS A 210 -0.46 3.56 3.62
C LYS A 210 0.39 3.05 2.45
N ILE A 211 -0.07 3.27 1.22
CA ILE A 211 0.66 2.91 0.00
C ILE A 211 2.01 3.64 -0.05
N ASN A 212 2.02 4.95 0.17
CA ASN A 212 3.24 5.74 0.19
C ASN A 212 4.18 5.28 1.30
N LYS A 213 3.68 4.99 2.51
CA LYS A 213 4.51 4.51 3.62
C LYS A 213 5.12 3.14 3.29
N TYR A 214 4.34 2.24 2.70
CA TYR A 214 4.80 0.92 2.29
C TYR A 214 5.94 1.02 1.26
N TYR A 215 5.70 1.77 0.17
CA TYR A 215 6.67 1.94 -0.92
C TYR A 215 7.89 2.79 -0.59
N ASN A 216 7.88 3.52 0.53
CA ASN A 216 9.06 4.25 1.02
C ASN A 216 9.66 3.58 2.28
N SER A 217 9.21 2.37 2.64
CA SER A 217 9.84 1.65 3.74
C SER A 217 11.20 1.12 3.32
N THR A 218 12.21 1.20 4.20
CA THR A 218 13.57 0.72 3.93
C THR A 218 13.57 -0.71 3.39
N THR A 219 12.71 -1.58 3.94
CA THR A 219 12.63 -2.96 3.50
C THR A 219 12.03 -3.16 2.11
N GLU A 220 11.02 -2.37 1.72
CA GLU A 220 10.43 -2.48 0.38
C GLU A 220 11.39 -1.90 -0.66
N LEU A 221 12.02 -0.77 -0.34
CA LEU A 221 13.06 -0.16 -1.16
C LEU A 221 14.17 -1.16 -1.46
N PHE A 222 14.68 -1.83 -0.41
CA PHE A 222 15.70 -2.86 -0.55
C PHE A 222 15.23 -4.06 -1.38
N ALA A 223 14.04 -4.60 -1.11
CA ALA A 223 13.48 -5.73 -1.86
C ALA A 223 13.30 -5.43 -3.35
N ARG A 224 12.84 -4.22 -3.70
CA ARG A 224 12.73 -3.76 -5.08
C ARG A 224 14.08 -3.59 -5.76
N SER A 225 15.07 -3.07 -5.04
CA SER A 225 16.43 -2.94 -5.56
C SER A 225 17.04 -4.30 -5.89
N ILE A 226 16.94 -5.28 -4.98
CA ILE A 226 17.42 -6.64 -5.25
C ILE A 226 16.66 -7.29 -6.39
N GLU A 227 15.34 -7.15 -6.44
CA GLU A 227 14.51 -7.69 -7.51
C GLU A 227 14.99 -7.19 -8.89
N LEU A 228 15.20 -5.88 -9.05
CA LEU A 228 15.68 -5.32 -10.32
C LEU A 228 17.14 -5.72 -10.61
N TYR A 229 18.01 -5.71 -9.60
CA TYR A 229 19.40 -6.15 -9.75
C TYR A 229 19.48 -7.61 -10.23
N ALA A 230 18.59 -8.48 -9.74
CA ALA A 230 18.54 -9.89 -10.12
C ALA A 230 17.95 -10.11 -11.53
N GLN A 231 17.00 -9.28 -11.95
CA GLN A 231 16.32 -9.40 -13.24
C GLN A 231 17.14 -8.84 -14.40
N ASP A 232 17.73 -7.66 -14.22
CA ASP A 232 18.41 -6.92 -15.27
C ASP A 232 19.53 -6.06 -14.68
N LYS A 233 20.68 -6.70 -14.46
CA LYS A 233 21.86 -6.08 -13.85
C LYS A 233 22.40 -4.90 -14.67
N ASP A 234 22.31 -4.97 -16.00
CA ASP A 234 22.78 -3.90 -16.89
C ASP A 234 21.87 -2.67 -16.81
N LYS A 235 20.54 -2.87 -16.85
CA LYS A 235 19.59 -1.79 -16.60
C LYS A 235 19.77 -1.19 -15.20
N PHE A 236 20.00 -2.03 -14.19
CA PHE A 236 20.27 -1.57 -12.83
C PHE A 236 21.50 -0.66 -12.78
N ARG A 237 22.62 -1.12 -13.38
CA ARG A 237 23.88 -0.37 -13.47
C ARG A 237 23.72 0.97 -14.18
N ASN A 238 23.00 0.99 -15.29
CA ASN A 238 22.86 2.18 -16.13
C ASN A 238 21.93 3.23 -15.50
N ASN A 239 20.86 2.79 -14.84
CA ASN A 239 19.83 3.70 -14.33
C ASN A 239 20.02 4.09 -12.86
N TYR A 240 20.75 3.28 -12.08
CA TYR A 240 20.96 3.46 -10.63
C TYR A 240 22.43 3.20 -10.27
N PRO A 241 23.38 3.97 -10.84
CA PRO A 241 24.81 3.67 -10.77
C PRO A 241 25.41 3.78 -9.37
N LYS A 242 24.88 4.63 -8.48
CA LYS A 242 25.43 4.77 -7.12
C LYS A 242 25.06 3.57 -6.27
N LEU A 243 23.79 3.18 -6.31
CA LEU A 243 23.29 1.98 -5.64
C LEU A 243 23.91 0.71 -6.23
N TYR A 244 24.10 0.65 -7.56
CA TYR A 244 24.81 -0.45 -8.21
C TYR A 244 26.20 -0.66 -7.62
N LYS A 245 27.01 0.40 -7.48
CA LYS A 245 28.37 0.28 -6.93
C LYS A 245 28.38 -0.35 -5.54
N LYS A 246 27.45 0.06 -4.67
CA LYS A 246 27.33 -0.48 -3.31
C LYS A 246 26.86 -1.93 -3.30
N LEU A 247 25.78 -2.24 -4.01
CA LEU A 247 25.23 -3.60 -4.07
C LEU A 247 26.19 -4.58 -4.75
N ASP A 248 26.79 -4.18 -5.88
CA ASP A 248 27.73 -5.03 -6.61
C ASP A 248 28.98 -5.31 -5.79
N PHE A 249 29.51 -4.31 -5.08
CA PHE A 249 30.58 -4.52 -4.11
C PHE A 249 30.16 -5.51 -3.02
N ALA A 250 28.96 -5.37 -2.45
CA ALA A 250 28.48 -6.24 -1.39
C ALA A 250 28.31 -7.70 -1.86
N VAL A 251 27.83 -7.90 -3.08
CA VAL A 251 27.67 -9.23 -3.71
C VAL A 251 29.04 -9.85 -4.04
N GLN A 252 29.95 -9.08 -4.66
CA GLN A 252 31.31 -9.53 -5.01
C GLN A 252 32.13 -9.95 -3.78
N ASN A 253 31.97 -9.21 -2.67
CA ASN A 253 32.67 -9.49 -1.41
C ASN A 253 31.86 -10.40 -0.47
N ASN A 254 30.73 -10.94 -0.94
CA ASN A 254 29.90 -11.88 -0.22
C ASN A 254 29.49 -11.40 1.20
N LEU A 255 29.18 -10.11 1.35
CA LEU A 255 28.83 -9.52 2.65
C LEU A 255 27.56 -10.12 3.26
N VAL A 256 26.64 -10.55 2.38
CA VAL A 256 25.40 -11.25 2.75
C VAL A 256 25.33 -12.56 1.97
N PRO A 257 25.88 -13.66 2.52
CA PRO A 257 26.05 -14.92 1.81
C PRO A 257 24.76 -15.49 1.24
N GLU A 258 23.65 -15.32 1.95
CA GLU A 258 22.37 -15.86 1.54
C GLU A 258 21.80 -15.16 0.33
N LEU A 259 21.99 -13.85 0.26
CA LEU A 259 21.60 -13.04 -0.87
C LEU A 259 22.47 -13.35 -2.10
N THR A 260 23.80 -13.42 -1.93
CA THR A 260 24.73 -13.79 -2.99
C THR A 260 24.37 -15.14 -3.60
N LYS A 261 24.03 -16.12 -2.76
CA LYS A 261 23.64 -17.46 -3.22
C LYS A 261 22.37 -17.43 -4.06
N ILE A 262 21.33 -16.69 -3.66
CA ILE A 262 20.10 -16.52 -4.46
C ILE A 262 20.41 -15.86 -5.80
N LEU A 263 21.21 -14.79 -5.80
CA LEU A 263 21.54 -14.07 -7.03
C LEU A 263 22.29 -14.96 -8.03
N ASN A 264 23.20 -15.80 -7.54
CA ASN A 264 23.90 -16.77 -8.37
C ASN A 264 22.96 -17.85 -8.94
N LEU A 265 21.97 -18.33 -8.17
CA LEU A 265 20.99 -19.31 -8.65
C LEU A 265 20.08 -18.76 -9.76
N ILE A 266 19.92 -17.45 -9.85
CA ILE A 266 19.09 -16.80 -10.89
C ILE A 266 19.87 -16.64 -12.20
N GLN A 267 21.19 -16.42 -12.11
CA GLN A 267 22.08 -16.19 -13.25
C GLN A 267 22.46 -17.47 -14.01
N ILE A 268 22.19 -18.65 -13.46
CA ILE A 268 22.41 -19.99 -14.07
C ILE A 268 21.19 -20.41 -14.92
#